data_AF-A0A6I5CSQ3-F1
#
_entry.id   AF-A0A6I5CSQ3-F1
#
_cell.length_a   1.000
_cell.length_b   1.000
_cell.length_c   1.000
_cell.angle_alpha   90.00
_cell.angle_beta   90.00
_cell.angle_gamma   90.00
#
_symmetry.space_group_name_H-M   'P 1'
#
loop_
_entity.id
_entity.type
_entity.pdbx_description
1 polymer ?
#
loop_
_entity_poly.entity_id
_entity_poly.type
_entity_poly.pdbx_seq_one_letter_code
_entity_poly.pdbx_strand_id
1 'polypeptide(L)' 'VLVEGVWGTVTPVGIPNERLLTLLTPLVRHTRVEQLSGDARLWGKDVTDERYAVVARV' A
#
# COMPACT_ATOMS: atom_id res chain seq x y z
N VAL A 1 4.49 -8.43 6.50
CA VAL A 1 3.88 -7.91 5.26
C VAL A 1 2.67 -7.10 5.69
N LEU A 2 2.62 -5.82 5.33
CA LEU A 2 1.47 -4.94 5.55
C LEU A 2 0.78 -4.72 4.21
N VAL A 3 -0.54 -4.79 4.16
CA VAL A 3 -1.33 -4.49 2.95
C VAL A 3 -2.22 -3.31 3.28
N GLU A 4 -2.01 -2.20 2.59
CA GLU A 4 -2.73 -0.95 2.83
C GLU A 4 -3.06 -0.29 1.50
N GLY A 5 -4.15 0.47 1.45
CA GLY A 5 -4.53 1.22 0.26
C GLY A 5 -5.26 2.49 0.63
N VAL A 6 -5.16 3.51 -0.22
CA VAL A 6 -5.88 4.77 -0.07
C VAL A 6 -7.27 4.58 -0.66
N TRP A 7 -8.23 4.16 0.17
CA TRP A 7 -9.57 3.81 -0.31
C TRP A 7 -10.46 5.06 -0.37
N GLY A 8 -10.79 5.50 -1.58
CA GLY A 8 -11.76 6.58 -1.81
C GLY A 8 -11.38 7.94 -1.21
N THR A 9 -12.36 8.84 -1.11
CA THR A 9 -12.21 10.22 -0.60
C THR A 9 -12.83 10.44 0.79
N VAL A 10 -13.44 9.40 1.38
CA VAL A 10 -14.22 9.51 2.62
C VAL A 10 -13.40 8.94 3.78
N THR A 11 -13.27 9.72 4.85
CA THR A 11 -12.42 9.40 6.00
C THR A 11 -12.87 8.13 6.74
N PRO A 12 -11.94 7.25 7.18
CA PRO A 12 -10.49 7.38 7.04
C PRO A 12 -9.99 7.01 5.64
N VAL A 13 -9.27 7.95 5.01
CA VAL A 13 -8.46 7.65 3.83
C VAL A 13 -7.23 6.88 4.31
N GLY A 14 -6.86 5.80 3.60
CA GLY A 14 -5.66 5.04 3.92
C GLY A 14 -4.37 5.86 3.74
N ILE A 15 -3.23 5.28 4.12
CA ILE A 15 -1.93 5.96 4.05
C ILE A 15 -1.35 5.85 2.64
N PRO A 16 -0.86 6.95 2.02
CA PRO A 16 -0.14 6.87 0.75
C PRO A 16 1.15 6.05 0.88
N ASN A 17 1.48 5.26 -0.16
CA ASN A 17 2.64 4.35 -0.10
C ASN A 17 3.96 5.05 0.27
N GLU A 18 4.16 6.29 -0.21
CA GLU A 18 5.39 7.06 0.01
C GLU A 18 5.54 7.46 1.48
N ARG A 19 4.43 7.82 2.12
CA ARG A 19 4.40 8.18 3.54
C ARG A 19 4.73 6.95 4.38
N LEU A 20 4.14 5.81 4.07
CA LEU A 20 4.41 4.58 4.81
C LEU A 20 5.86 4.11 4.63
N LEU A 21 6.40 4.17 3.41
CA LEU A 21 7.81 3.88 3.15
C LEU A 21 8.74 4.78 3.96
N THR A 22 8.46 6.08 4.01
CA THR A 22 9.27 7.05 4.76
C THR A 22 9.32 6.69 6.25
N LEU A 23 8.19 6.28 6.82
CA LEU A 23 8.11 5.89 8.23
C LEU A 23 8.82 4.56 8.53
N LEU A 24 8.79 3.62 7.59
CA LEU A 24 9.37 2.28 7.78
C LEU A 24 10.88 2.22 7.50
N THR A 25 11.39 3.03 6.56
CA THR A 25 12.80 3.03 6.14
C THR A 25 13.82 3.05 7.30
N PRO A 26 13.65 3.86 8.37
CA PRO A 26 14.62 3.86 9.47
C PRO A 26 14.53 2.62 10.39
N LEU A 27 13.48 1.79 10.27
CA LEU A 27 13.20 0.70 11.21
C LEU A 27 13.56 -0.69 10.68
N VAL A 28 13.82 -0.82 9.37
CA VAL A 28 13.94 -2.11 8.69
C VAL A 28 15.11 -2.10 7.72
N ARG A 29 15.75 -3.25 7.49
CA ARG A 29 16.91 -3.37 6.60
C ARG A 29 16.55 -3.26 5.13
N HIS A 30 15.34 -3.73 4.78
CA HIS A 30 14.88 -3.75 3.41
C HIS A 30 13.37 -3.57 3.36
N THR A 31 12.92 -2.74 2.43
CA THR A 31 11.52 -2.44 2.14
C THR A 31 11.26 -2.54 0.64
N ARG A 32 10.14 -3.14 0.27
CA ARG A 32 9.63 -3.19 -1.10
C ARG A 32 8.14 -2.89 -1.11
N VAL A 33 7.71 -2.12 -2.10
CA VAL A 33 6.29 -1.86 -2.38
C VAL A 33 5.86 -2.68 -3.59
N GLU A 34 4.70 -3.31 -3.46
CA GLU A 34 3.96 -3.95 -4.54
C GLU A 34 2.76 -3.07 -4.89
N GLN A 35 2.66 -2.59 -6.13
CA GLN A 35 1.46 -1.92 -6.61
C GLN A 35 0.43 -2.98 -7.01
N LEU A 36 -0.76 -2.92 -6.41
CA LEU A 36 -1.81 -3.92 -6.55
C LEU A 36 -3.07 -3.37 -7.23
N SER A 37 -3.18 -2.05 -7.41
CA SER A 37 -4.36 -1.41 -8.00
C SER A 37 -4.68 -1.92 -9.42
N GLY A 38 -3.67 -2.37 -10.17
CA GLY A 38 -3.83 -2.87 -11.53
C GLY A 38 -4.34 -4.31 -11.68
N ASP A 39 -4.50 -5.10 -10.62
CA ASP A 39 -4.99 -6.48 -10.71
C ASP A 39 -6.43 -6.60 -10.20
N ALA A 40 -7.40 -6.42 -11.11
CA ALA A 40 -8.83 -6.50 -10.82
C ALA A 40 -9.25 -7.85 -10.19
N ARG A 41 -8.52 -8.95 -10.46
CA ARG A 41 -8.85 -10.27 -9.90
C ARG A 41 -8.61 -10.33 -8.40
N LEU A 42 -7.68 -9.53 -7.88
CA LEU A 42 -7.45 -9.40 -6.44
C LEU A 42 -8.60 -8.69 -5.73
N TRP A 43 -9.35 -7.84 -6.44
CA TRP A 43 -10.37 -6.96 -5.87
C TRP A 43 -11.80 -7.34 -6.24
N GLY A 44 -11.98 -8.31 -7.15
CA GLY A 44 -13.27 -8.70 -7.71
C GLY A 44 -13.91 -7.64 -8.63
N LYS A 45 -13.19 -6.54 -8.90
CA LYS A 45 -13.59 -5.42 -9.76
C LYS A 45 -12.39 -4.56 -10.09
N ASP A 46 -12.52 -3.71 -11.10
CA ASP A 46 -11.55 -2.64 -11.36
C ASP A 46 -11.58 -1.64 -10.21
N VAL A 47 -10.38 -1.24 -9.76
CA VAL A 47 -10.18 -0.21 -8.74
C VAL A 47 -9.38 0.93 -9.35
N THR A 48 -9.80 2.16 -9.07
CA THR A 48 -9.13 3.38 -9.53
C THR A 48 -8.33 4.06 -8.43
N ASP A 49 -8.48 3.58 -7.20
CA ASP A 49 -7.80 4.07 -6.02
C ASP A 49 -6.52 3.28 -5.71
N GLU A 50 -5.62 3.86 -4.92
CA GLU A 50 -4.30 3.28 -4.67
C GLU A 50 -4.40 2.03 -3.78
N ARG A 51 -3.85 0.90 -4.24
CA ARG A 51 -3.75 -0.34 -3.48
C ARG A 51 -2.33 -0.86 -3.55
N TYR A 52 -1.73 -1.15 -2.41
CA TYR A 52 -0.36 -1.64 -2.40
C TYR A 52 -0.10 -2.60 -1.23
N ALA A 53 1.01 -3.32 -1.30
CA ALA A 53 1.56 -4.04 -0.17
C ALA A 53 2.98 -3.58 0.12
N VAL A 54 3.33 -3.46 1.40
CA VAL A 54 4.69 -3.23 1.86
C VAL A 54 5.24 -4.51 2.48
N VAL A 55 6.35 -4.97 1.93
CA VAL A 55 7.15 -6.07 2.48
C VAL A 55 8.38 -5.47 3.12
N ALA A 56 8.51 -5.65 4.43
CA ALA A 56 9.62 -5.14 5.23
C ALA A 56 10.35 -6.29 5.93
N ARG A 57 11.69 -6.25 5.93
CA ARG A 57 12.56 -7.24 6.59
C ARG A 57 13.44 -6.56 7.65
N VAL A 58 13.38 -7.08 8.87
CA VAL A 58 14.19 -6.65 10.03
C VAL A 58 15.53 -7.40 10.11
#